data_AF-A0A9N9G6V7-F1
#
_entry.id   AF-A0A9N9G6V7-F1
#
_cell.length_a   1.000
_cell.length_b   1.000
_cell.length_c   1.000
_cell.angle_alpha   90.00
_cell.angle_beta   90.00
_cell.angle_gamma   90.00
#
_symmetry.space_group_name_H-M   'P 1'
#
loop_
_entity.id
_entity.type
_entity.pdbx_description
1 polymer ?
#
loop_
_entity_poly.entity_id
_entity_poly.type
_entity_poly.pdbx_seq_one_letter_code
_entity_poly.pdbx_strand_id
1 'polypeptide(L)'
;MPQEEASTRAIAELDQEIEGERPLNYMIPKIIEFFDSPHVKIRVYAVSCINQFILMRSNSLFIHIDAFVAALFKRAGDENPEVRKNVCQALVMLLEVRPDKLMPEINNVVEYMLYSTQDQDEQVALEACEFWLAFAEQEELREHLRPFLPRIVPVLLKGMVYSDMDILTLGGDEDDTDVPDSETDIKPPAALDVLATVFGNVLLEILLPFLREQLFHQEWKHRECGILALGAVSE
;
A
#
# COMPACT_ATOMS: atom_id res chain seq x y z
N MET A 1 15.70 5.93 -15.58
CA MET A 1 15.83 7.38 -15.80
C MET A 1 15.46 7.84 -17.22
N PRO A 2 16.16 7.53 -18.35
CA PRO A 2 15.81 8.13 -19.66
C PRO A 2 14.47 7.64 -20.26
N GLN A 3 14.14 6.36 -20.07
CA GLN A 3 12.89 5.77 -20.59
C GLN A 3 11.65 6.19 -19.79
N GLU A 4 11.82 6.45 -18.51
CA GLU A 4 10.76 6.86 -17.59
C GLU A 4 10.36 8.32 -17.85
N GLU A 5 11.35 9.21 -18.00
CA GLU A 5 11.12 10.60 -18.43
C GLU A 5 10.48 10.69 -19.83
N ALA A 6 10.87 9.81 -20.76
CA ALA A 6 10.26 9.76 -22.09
C ALA A 6 8.79 9.31 -22.05
N SER A 7 8.47 8.34 -21.19
CA SER A 7 7.09 7.86 -21.01
C SER A 7 6.21 8.93 -20.37
N THR A 8 6.69 9.61 -19.33
CA THR A 8 5.97 10.71 -18.68
C THR A 8 5.70 11.87 -19.65
N ARG A 9 6.67 12.21 -20.51
CA ARG A 9 6.47 13.23 -21.55
C ARG A 9 5.42 12.84 -22.57
N ALA A 10 5.47 11.61 -23.08
CA ALA A 10 4.47 11.13 -24.04
C ALA A 10 3.06 11.14 -23.45
N ILE A 11 2.90 10.74 -22.18
CA ILE A 11 1.61 10.80 -21.50
C ILE A 11 1.13 12.26 -21.34
N ALA A 12 2.04 13.19 -21.01
CA ALA A 12 1.70 14.59 -20.83
C ALA A 12 1.23 15.24 -22.14
N GLU A 13 1.75 14.79 -23.28
CA GLU A 13 1.28 15.21 -24.61
C GLU A 13 -0.12 14.67 -24.90
N LEU A 14 -0.42 13.42 -24.51
CA LEU A 14 -1.74 12.80 -24.73
C LEU A 14 -2.85 13.39 -23.84
N ASP A 15 -2.52 13.98 -22.69
CA ASP A 15 -3.50 14.67 -21.81
C ASP A 15 -3.79 16.12 -22.25
N GLN A 16 -3.11 16.62 -23.29
CA GLN A 16 -3.37 17.94 -23.87
C GLN A 16 -4.50 17.89 -24.90
N GLU A 17 -5.06 19.06 -25.17
CA GLU A 17 -6.02 19.23 -26.26
C GLU A 17 -5.26 19.34 -27.58
N ILE A 18 -5.48 18.36 -28.46
CA ILE A 18 -4.90 18.25 -29.80
C ILE A 18 -6.06 18.34 -30.79
N GLU A 19 -6.07 19.36 -31.64
CA GLU A 19 -7.12 19.57 -32.67
C GLU A 19 -8.56 19.63 -32.10
N GLY A 20 -8.72 20.06 -30.85
CA GLY A 20 -10.03 20.16 -30.17
C GLY A 20 -10.49 18.89 -29.47
N GLU A 21 -9.66 17.83 -29.49
CA GLU A 21 -9.91 16.59 -28.76
C GLU A 21 -8.81 16.35 -27.72
N ARG A 22 -9.16 15.67 -26.62
CA ARG A 22 -8.18 15.18 -25.65
C ARG A 22 -8.07 13.66 -25.77
N PRO A 23 -6.98 13.12 -26.36
CA PRO A 23 -6.87 11.68 -26.64
C PRO A 23 -7.15 10.77 -25.44
N LEU A 24 -6.68 11.15 -24.24
CA LEU A 24 -6.88 10.36 -23.04
C LEU A 24 -8.35 10.17 -22.65
N ASN A 25 -9.27 11.06 -23.04
CA ASN A 25 -10.72 10.88 -22.79
C ASN A 25 -11.27 9.63 -23.47
N TYR A 26 -10.70 9.20 -24.59
CA TYR A 26 -11.11 7.99 -25.30
C TYR A 26 -10.26 6.77 -24.94
N MET A 27 -8.97 7.00 -24.63
CA MET A 27 -8.04 5.91 -24.32
C MET A 27 -8.28 5.34 -22.92
N ILE A 28 -8.54 6.16 -21.91
CA ILE A 28 -8.70 5.72 -20.52
C ILE A 28 -9.84 4.71 -20.35
N PRO A 29 -11.07 4.96 -20.86
CA PRO A 29 -12.13 3.96 -20.81
C PRO A 29 -11.72 2.63 -21.45
N LYS A 30 -10.99 2.68 -22.57
CA LYS A 30 -10.53 1.47 -23.26
C LYS A 30 -9.47 0.71 -22.48
N ILE A 31 -8.57 1.42 -21.80
CA ILE A 31 -7.57 0.82 -20.91
C ILE A 31 -8.26 0.16 -19.70
N ILE A 32 -9.28 0.78 -19.14
CA ILE A 32 -10.09 0.20 -18.04
C ILE A 32 -10.74 -1.13 -18.49
N GLU A 33 -11.26 -1.21 -19.71
CA GLU A 33 -11.80 -2.49 -20.25
C GLU A 33 -10.75 -3.62 -20.26
N PHE A 34 -9.46 -3.30 -20.43
CA PHE A 34 -8.39 -4.30 -20.43
C PHE A 34 -8.10 -4.91 -19.06
N PHE A 35 -8.67 -4.38 -17.98
CA PHE A 35 -8.61 -4.99 -16.65
C PHE A 35 -9.32 -6.35 -16.65
N ASP A 36 -10.29 -6.56 -17.55
CA ASP A 36 -11.01 -7.82 -17.70
C ASP A 36 -10.36 -8.79 -18.71
N SER A 37 -9.17 -8.45 -19.23
CA SER A 37 -8.48 -9.30 -20.20
C SER A 37 -8.18 -10.69 -19.61
N PRO A 38 -8.37 -11.77 -20.40
CA PRO A 38 -7.96 -13.12 -19.98
C PRO A 38 -6.44 -13.23 -19.81
N HIS A 39 -5.67 -12.34 -20.45
CA HIS A 39 -4.22 -12.34 -20.36
C HIS A 39 -3.73 -11.49 -19.18
N VAL A 40 -3.12 -12.15 -18.19
CA VAL A 40 -2.56 -11.52 -16.98
C VAL A 40 -1.67 -10.32 -17.31
N LYS A 41 -0.75 -10.46 -18.26
CA LYS A 41 0.16 -9.36 -18.65
C LYS A 41 -0.59 -8.11 -19.12
N ILE A 42 -1.70 -8.29 -19.85
CA ILE A 42 -2.52 -7.17 -20.30
C ILE A 42 -3.19 -6.49 -19.11
N ARG A 43 -3.70 -7.27 -18.13
CA ARG A 43 -4.28 -6.71 -16.90
C ARG A 43 -3.25 -5.89 -16.13
N VAL A 44 -2.05 -6.45 -15.89
CA VAL A 44 -0.95 -5.77 -15.20
C VAL A 44 -0.59 -4.45 -15.90
N TYR A 45 -0.34 -4.47 -17.22
CA TYR A 45 -0.01 -3.25 -17.95
C TYR A 45 -1.14 -2.24 -17.97
N ALA A 46 -2.39 -2.67 -18.01
CA ALA A 46 -3.53 -1.76 -17.99
C ALA A 46 -3.64 -1.04 -16.64
N VAL A 47 -3.56 -1.76 -15.51
CA VAL A 47 -3.63 -1.15 -14.17
C VAL A 47 -2.41 -0.24 -13.96
N SER A 48 -1.21 -0.71 -14.29
CA SER A 48 0.02 0.09 -14.18
C SER A 48 -0.03 1.36 -15.03
N CYS A 49 -0.60 1.30 -16.23
CA CYS A 49 -0.76 2.47 -17.09
C CYS A 49 -1.72 3.50 -16.48
N ILE A 50 -2.85 3.08 -15.91
CA ILE A 50 -3.77 4.00 -15.22
C ILE A 50 -3.11 4.59 -13.97
N ASN A 51 -2.32 3.81 -13.23
CA ASN A 51 -1.55 4.30 -12.08
C ASN A 51 -0.67 5.49 -12.44
N GLN A 52 -0.01 5.47 -13.60
CA GLN A 52 0.77 6.61 -14.10
C GLN A 52 -0.10 7.86 -14.33
N PHE A 53 -1.35 7.70 -14.79
CA PHE A 53 -2.26 8.83 -14.97
C PHE A 53 -2.75 9.44 -13.65
N ILE A 54 -2.77 8.66 -12.55
CA ILE A 54 -3.05 9.18 -11.20
C ILE A 54 -1.90 10.11 -10.77
N LEU A 55 -0.66 9.66 -10.88
CA LEU A 55 0.54 10.43 -10.51
C LEU A 55 0.63 11.74 -11.30
N MET A 56 0.26 11.70 -12.58
CA MET A 56 0.23 12.87 -13.45
C MET A 56 -0.99 13.78 -13.23
N ARG A 57 -1.91 13.41 -12.33
CA ARG A 57 -3.16 14.13 -12.06
C ARG A 57 -3.95 14.41 -13.34
N SER A 58 -4.03 13.41 -14.23
CA SER A 58 -4.70 13.56 -15.52
C SER A 58 -6.16 13.95 -15.32
N ASN A 59 -6.56 15.05 -15.96
CA ASN A 59 -7.95 15.49 -15.95
C ASN A 59 -8.87 14.45 -16.60
N SER A 60 -8.39 13.80 -17.65
CA SER A 60 -9.11 12.75 -18.37
C SER A 60 -9.40 11.55 -17.47
N LEU A 61 -8.43 11.16 -16.63
CA LEU A 61 -8.64 10.10 -15.65
C LEU A 61 -9.73 10.49 -14.65
N PHE A 62 -9.69 11.72 -14.15
CA PHE A 62 -10.65 12.17 -13.15
C PHE A 62 -12.09 12.26 -13.66
N ILE A 63 -12.29 12.43 -14.98
CA ILE A 63 -13.62 12.30 -15.61
C ILE A 63 -14.14 10.86 -15.53
N HIS A 64 -13.24 9.87 -15.63
CA HIS A 64 -13.56 8.44 -15.63
C HIS A 64 -13.26 7.74 -14.30
N ILE A 65 -13.05 8.49 -13.22
CA ILE A 65 -12.57 7.95 -11.94
C ILE A 65 -13.52 6.92 -11.34
N ASP A 66 -14.84 7.11 -11.47
CA ASP A 66 -15.82 6.18 -10.90
C ASP A 66 -15.77 4.82 -11.62
N ALA A 67 -15.54 4.81 -12.93
CA ALA A 67 -15.34 3.58 -13.70
C ALA A 67 -14.03 2.89 -13.34
N PHE A 68 -12.97 3.67 -13.10
CA PHE A 68 -11.69 3.13 -12.66
C PHE A 68 -11.77 2.49 -11.27
N VAL A 69 -12.36 3.17 -10.28
CA VAL A 69 -12.54 2.64 -8.92
C VAL A 69 -13.36 1.36 -8.94
N ALA A 70 -14.46 1.32 -9.71
CA ALA A 70 -15.26 0.10 -9.87
C ALA A 70 -14.44 -1.06 -10.48
N ALA A 71 -13.59 -0.78 -11.47
CA ALA A 71 -12.74 -1.78 -12.10
C ALA A 71 -11.64 -2.30 -11.15
N LEU A 72 -11.07 -1.43 -10.30
CA LEU A 72 -10.12 -1.84 -9.25
C LEU A 72 -10.74 -2.83 -8.27
N PHE A 73 -11.92 -2.53 -7.73
CA PHE A 73 -12.58 -3.44 -6.79
C PHE A 73 -12.93 -4.79 -7.42
N LYS A 74 -13.27 -4.82 -8.72
CA LYS A 74 -13.47 -6.06 -9.47
C LYS A 74 -12.17 -6.88 -9.62
N ARG A 75 -11.00 -6.24 -9.50
CA ARG A 75 -9.66 -6.87 -9.61
C ARG A 75 -8.95 -7.06 -8.27
N ALA A 76 -9.52 -6.58 -7.17
CA ALA A 76 -8.98 -6.80 -5.81
C ALA A 76 -8.70 -8.29 -5.53
N GLY A 77 -9.56 -9.19 -5.99
CA GLY A 77 -9.39 -10.65 -5.85
C GLY A 77 -8.69 -11.35 -7.00
N ASP A 78 -7.87 -10.68 -7.81
CA ASP A 78 -7.15 -11.32 -8.92
C ASP A 78 -6.18 -12.40 -8.40
N GLU A 79 -6.14 -13.56 -9.06
CA GLU A 79 -5.25 -14.67 -8.66
C GLU A 79 -3.77 -14.30 -8.80
N ASN A 80 -3.45 -13.36 -9.71
CA ASN A 80 -2.08 -12.98 -9.96
C ASN A 80 -1.61 -11.86 -9.00
N PRO A 81 -0.50 -12.06 -8.25
CA PRO A 81 -0.03 -11.09 -7.27
C PRO A 81 0.42 -9.77 -7.89
N GLU A 82 1.01 -9.77 -9.09
CA GLU A 82 1.38 -8.53 -9.79
C GLU A 82 0.15 -7.63 -10.07
N VAL A 83 -1.01 -8.22 -10.36
CA VAL A 83 -2.26 -7.45 -10.49
C VAL A 83 -2.68 -6.89 -9.13
N ARG A 84 -2.70 -7.71 -8.07
CA ARG A 84 -3.07 -7.26 -6.71
C ARG A 84 -2.16 -6.15 -6.20
N LYS A 85 -0.85 -6.27 -6.44
CA LYS A 85 0.17 -5.24 -6.14
C LYS A 85 -0.18 -3.91 -6.79
N ASN A 86 -0.46 -3.90 -8.10
CA ASN A 86 -0.83 -2.69 -8.82
C ASN A 86 -2.19 -2.12 -8.35
N VAL A 87 -3.12 -2.96 -7.89
CA VAL A 87 -4.38 -2.52 -7.26
C VAL A 87 -4.12 -1.86 -5.90
N CYS A 88 -3.24 -2.42 -5.07
CA CYS A 88 -2.84 -1.80 -3.80
C CYS A 88 -2.23 -0.41 -4.05
N GLN A 89 -1.24 -0.32 -4.94
CA GLN A 89 -0.63 0.95 -5.35
C GLN A 89 -1.68 1.97 -5.82
N ALA A 90 -2.63 1.53 -6.67
CA ALA A 90 -3.71 2.39 -7.16
C ALA A 90 -4.53 3.01 -6.02
N LEU A 91 -4.88 2.20 -5.02
CA LEU A 91 -5.67 2.65 -3.87
C LEU A 91 -4.87 3.58 -2.95
N VAL A 92 -3.57 3.35 -2.76
CA VAL A 92 -2.67 4.28 -2.06
C VAL A 92 -2.67 5.63 -2.75
N MET A 93 -2.36 5.67 -4.05
CA MET A 93 -2.34 6.92 -4.82
C MET A 93 -3.70 7.63 -4.83
N LEU A 94 -4.81 6.87 -4.95
CA LEU A 94 -6.15 7.45 -4.90
C LEU A 94 -6.50 8.06 -3.55
N LEU A 95 -6.03 7.47 -2.45
CA LEU A 95 -6.22 8.03 -1.12
C LEU A 95 -5.53 9.40 -1.01
N GLU A 96 -4.35 9.56 -1.60
CA GLU A 96 -3.60 10.82 -1.58
C GLU A 96 -4.20 11.89 -2.50
N VAL A 97 -4.66 11.52 -3.70
CA VAL A 97 -5.11 12.53 -4.69
C VAL A 97 -6.62 12.78 -4.69
N ARG A 98 -7.43 11.77 -4.36
CA ARG A 98 -8.90 11.79 -4.45
C ARG A 98 -9.55 10.97 -3.33
N PRO A 99 -9.27 11.28 -2.05
CA PRO A 99 -9.87 10.56 -0.92
C PRO A 99 -11.40 10.62 -0.95
N ASP A 100 -11.99 11.70 -1.49
CA ASP A 100 -13.44 11.87 -1.65
C ASP A 100 -14.12 10.72 -2.41
N LYS A 101 -13.38 10.02 -3.28
CA LYS A 101 -13.88 8.88 -4.05
C LYS A 101 -13.72 7.54 -3.32
N LEU A 102 -12.77 7.42 -2.40
CA LEU A 102 -12.59 6.22 -1.59
C LEU A 102 -13.42 6.24 -0.31
N MET A 103 -13.63 7.41 0.29
CA MET A 103 -14.32 7.58 1.57
C MET A 103 -15.71 6.91 1.65
N PRO A 104 -16.57 6.95 0.61
CA PRO A 104 -17.87 6.26 0.65
C PRO A 104 -17.74 4.74 0.85
N GLU A 105 -16.65 4.14 0.38
CA GLU A 105 -16.38 2.71 0.40
C GLU A 105 -15.22 2.35 1.36
N ILE A 106 -14.86 3.25 2.28
CA ILE A 106 -13.64 3.11 3.07
C ILE A 106 -13.58 1.81 3.88
N ASN A 107 -14.72 1.32 4.37
CA ASN A 107 -14.79 0.03 5.05
C ASN A 107 -14.31 -1.11 4.13
N ASN A 108 -14.79 -1.15 2.87
CA ASN A 108 -14.41 -2.17 1.90
C ASN A 108 -12.93 -2.05 1.51
N VAL A 109 -12.42 -0.82 1.38
CA VAL A 109 -10.99 -0.57 1.13
C VAL A 109 -10.15 -1.07 2.30
N VAL A 110 -10.52 -0.75 3.54
CA VAL A 110 -9.81 -1.19 4.75
C VAL A 110 -9.84 -2.71 4.89
N GLU A 111 -10.98 -3.37 4.63
CA GLU A 111 -11.06 -4.84 4.61
C GLU A 111 -10.10 -5.45 3.59
N TYR A 112 -10.09 -4.89 2.37
CA TYR A 112 -9.19 -5.36 1.32
C TYR A 112 -7.73 -5.15 1.70
N MET A 113 -7.37 -3.98 2.22
CA MET A 113 -5.99 -3.70 2.62
C MET A 113 -5.54 -4.56 3.80
N LEU A 114 -6.40 -4.81 4.80
CA LEU A 114 -6.08 -5.72 5.90
C LEU A 114 -5.83 -7.16 5.42
N TYR A 115 -6.58 -7.60 4.40
CA TYR A 115 -6.36 -8.88 3.75
C TYR A 115 -5.02 -8.87 2.98
N SER A 116 -4.79 -7.84 2.16
CA SER A 116 -3.60 -7.73 1.31
C SER A 116 -2.30 -7.53 2.10
N THR A 117 -2.32 -6.85 3.25
CA THR A 117 -1.15 -6.74 4.16
C THR A 117 -0.70 -8.11 4.69
N GLN A 118 -1.56 -9.12 4.61
CA GLN A 118 -1.25 -10.50 5.01
C GLN A 118 -1.12 -11.45 3.80
N ASP A 119 -0.94 -10.91 2.60
CA ASP A 119 -0.76 -11.72 1.39
C ASP A 119 0.52 -12.58 1.50
N GLN A 120 0.51 -13.72 0.81
CA GLN A 120 1.69 -14.60 0.75
C GLN A 120 2.78 -14.02 -0.14
N ASP A 121 2.40 -13.18 -1.08
CA ASP A 121 3.34 -12.43 -1.91
C ASP A 121 3.77 -11.16 -1.14
N GLU A 122 5.05 -11.14 -0.73
CA GLU A 122 5.63 -10.05 0.05
C GLU A 122 5.48 -8.69 -0.63
N GLN A 123 5.53 -8.62 -1.97
CA GLN A 123 5.38 -7.36 -2.70
C GLN A 123 3.93 -6.84 -2.62
N VAL A 124 2.93 -7.72 -2.61
CA VAL A 124 1.54 -7.32 -2.38
C VAL A 124 1.34 -6.83 -0.96
N ALA A 125 1.87 -7.56 0.03
CA ALA A 125 1.83 -7.17 1.44
C ALA A 125 2.51 -5.81 1.67
N LEU A 126 3.65 -5.61 1.04
CA LEU A 126 4.43 -4.38 1.10
C LEU A 126 3.63 -3.18 0.60
N GLU A 127 3.01 -3.29 -0.58
CA GLU A 127 2.21 -2.18 -1.14
C GLU A 127 0.90 -1.95 -0.39
N ALA A 128 0.36 -2.98 0.27
CA ALA A 128 -0.77 -2.80 1.17
C ALA A 128 -0.36 -2.09 2.47
N CYS A 129 0.87 -2.30 2.97
CA CYS A 129 1.40 -1.57 4.14
C CYS A 129 1.50 -0.06 3.89
N GLU A 130 1.91 0.35 2.69
CA GLU A 130 1.99 1.76 2.28
C GLU A 130 0.65 2.49 2.43
N PHE A 131 -0.47 1.79 2.31
CA PHE A 131 -1.78 2.38 2.51
C PHE A 131 -1.97 2.91 3.93
N TRP A 132 -1.45 2.22 4.95
CA TRP A 132 -1.61 2.65 6.34
C TRP A 132 -0.77 3.89 6.65
N LEU A 133 0.44 3.97 6.07
CA LEU A 133 1.29 5.16 6.09
C LEU A 133 0.56 6.35 5.46
N ALA A 134 0.16 6.19 4.19
CA ALA A 134 -0.53 7.24 3.44
C ALA A 134 -1.83 7.68 4.15
N PHE A 135 -2.59 6.78 4.76
CA PHE A 135 -3.82 7.13 5.47
C PHE A 135 -3.54 7.91 6.77
N ALA A 136 -2.52 7.53 7.54
CA ALA A 136 -2.16 8.19 8.79
C ALA A 136 -1.58 9.61 8.57
N GLU A 137 -0.88 9.81 7.45
CA GLU A 137 -0.28 11.10 7.08
C GLU A 137 -1.32 12.16 6.69
N GLN A 138 -2.50 11.75 6.22
CA GLN A 138 -3.58 12.68 5.85
C GLN A 138 -4.32 13.18 7.09
N GLU A 139 -3.99 14.39 7.56
CA GLU A 139 -4.49 14.92 8.84
C GLU A 139 -6.03 14.93 8.93
N GLU A 140 -6.70 15.26 7.82
CA GLU A 140 -8.16 15.34 7.73
C GLU A 140 -8.83 13.96 7.77
N LEU A 141 -8.08 12.89 7.51
CA LEU A 141 -8.60 11.52 7.42
C LEU A 141 -8.30 10.70 8.68
N ARG A 142 -7.44 11.17 9.60
CA ARG A 142 -7.04 10.47 10.83
C ARG A 142 -8.22 9.96 11.68
N GLU A 143 -9.28 10.76 11.83
CA GLU A 143 -10.47 10.36 12.58
C GLU A 143 -11.25 9.22 11.91
N HIS A 144 -11.13 9.07 10.59
CA HIS A 144 -11.71 7.96 9.85
C HIS A 144 -10.85 6.68 9.95
N LEU A 145 -9.54 6.82 10.16
CA LEU A 145 -8.64 5.69 10.37
C LEU A 145 -8.76 5.10 11.79
N ARG A 146 -8.99 5.96 12.78
CA ARG A 146 -9.03 5.61 14.21
C ARG A 146 -9.88 4.38 14.58
N PRO A 147 -11.10 4.17 14.04
CA PRO A 147 -11.92 3.01 14.37
C PRO A 147 -11.31 1.66 13.92
N PHE A 148 -10.39 1.68 12.96
CA PHE A 148 -9.78 0.50 12.38
C PHE A 148 -8.46 0.09 13.05
N LEU A 149 -7.85 0.98 13.83
CA LEU A 149 -6.56 0.74 14.52
C LEU A 149 -6.52 -0.58 15.31
N PRO A 150 -7.57 -0.98 16.07
CA PRO A 150 -7.53 -2.25 16.81
C PRO A 150 -7.38 -3.50 15.93
N ARG A 151 -7.64 -3.38 14.62
CA ARG A 151 -7.47 -4.45 13.63
C ARG A 151 -6.22 -4.30 12.80
N ILE A 152 -5.83 -3.07 12.49
CA ILE A 152 -4.62 -2.76 11.71
C ILE A 152 -3.37 -3.09 12.53
N VAL A 153 -3.31 -2.64 13.78
CA VAL A 153 -2.12 -2.79 14.62
C VAL A 153 -1.69 -4.25 14.80
N PRO A 154 -2.58 -5.21 15.16
CA PRO A 154 -2.18 -6.61 15.25
C PRO A 154 -1.65 -7.19 13.93
N VAL A 155 -2.17 -6.73 12.80
CA VAL A 155 -1.73 -7.19 11.47
C VAL A 155 -0.32 -6.69 11.17
N LEU A 156 -0.04 -5.40 11.42
CA LEU A 156 1.29 -4.82 11.25
C LEU A 156 2.32 -5.50 12.17
N LEU A 157 1.97 -5.68 13.45
CA LEU A 157 2.84 -6.35 14.41
C LEU A 157 3.18 -7.80 14.02
N LYS A 158 2.21 -8.53 13.46
CA LYS A 158 2.46 -9.89 12.96
C LYS A 158 3.43 -9.87 11.78
N GLY A 159 3.38 -8.84 10.93
CA GLY A 159 4.33 -8.64 9.83
C GLY A 159 5.73 -8.24 10.28
N MET A 160 5.92 -7.80 11.53
CA MET A 160 7.23 -7.46 12.10
C MET A 160 7.95 -8.67 12.72
N VAL A 161 7.31 -9.83 12.84
CA VAL A 161 7.94 -11.04 13.39
C VAL A 161 8.63 -11.80 12.26
N TYR A 162 9.95 -11.99 12.37
CA TYR A 162 10.73 -12.73 11.39
C TYR A 162 10.13 -14.10 11.04
N SER A 163 9.98 -14.34 9.74
CA SER A 163 9.61 -15.63 9.18
C SER A 163 10.77 -16.63 9.31
N ASP A 164 10.47 -17.92 9.24
CA ASP A 164 11.52 -18.94 9.27
C ASP A 164 12.45 -18.84 8.04
N MET A 165 11.94 -18.31 6.92
CA MET A 165 12.75 -18.05 5.71
C MET A 165 13.69 -16.86 5.94
N ASP A 166 13.21 -15.80 6.59
CA ASP A 166 14.02 -14.63 6.95
C ASP A 166 15.17 -15.07 7.86
N ILE A 167 14.88 -15.95 8.83
CA ILE A 167 15.89 -16.52 9.72
C ILE A 167 16.92 -17.37 8.97
N LEU A 168 16.49 -18.14 7.97
CA LEU A 168 17.41 -18.91 7.12
C LEU A 168 18.33 -18.02 6.30
N THR A 169 17.85 -16.84 5.88
CA THR A 169 18.68 -15.84 5.19
C THR A 169 19.58 -15.04 6.14
N LEU A 170 19.16 -14.83 7.38
CA LEU A 170 19.96 -14.17 8.44
C LEU A 170 21.11 -15.07 8.95
N GLY A 171 21.04 -16.38 8.75
CA GLY A 171 21.97 -17.36 9.32
C GLY A 171 23.34 -17.48 8.63
N GLY A 172 23.75 -16.53 7.80
CA GLY A 172 25.13 -16.43 7.32
C GLY A 172 25.99 -15.76 8.40
N ASP A 173 27.16 -16.32 8.73
CA ASP A 173 28.16 -15.77 9.67
C ASP A 173 28.80 -14.44 9.18
N GLU A 174 28.12 -13.66 8.34
CA GLU A 174 28.56 -12.34 7.89
C GLU A 174 27.86 -11.29 8.76
N ASP A 175 28.66 -10.46 9.43
CA ASP A 175 28.21 -9.36 10.27
C ASP A 175 27.55 -8.31 9.36
N ASP A 176 26.25 -8.48 9.10
CA ASP A 176 25.46 -7.68 8.15
C ASP A 176 25.12 -6.27 8.69
N THR A 177 25.77 -5.86 9.78
CA THR A 177 25.64 -4.52 10.38
C THR A 177 26.00 -3.39 9.41
N ASP A 178 26.82 -3.68 8.38
CA ASP A 178 27.18 -2.74 7.32
C ASP A 178 26.31 -2.88 6.04
N VAL A 179 25.38 -3.83 5.99
CA VAL A 179 24.45 -4.01 4.86
C VAL A 179 23.18 -3.21 5.10
N PRO A 180 22.79 -2.32 4.15
CA PRO A 180 21.54 -1.59 4.26
C PRO A 180 20.34 -2.55 4.28
N ASP A 181 19.43 -2.34 5.24
CA ASP A 181 18.16 -3.06 5.33
C ASP A 181 17.42 -3.03 3.98
N SER A 182 16.73 -4.14 3.65
CA SER A 182 15.91 -4.15 2.45
C SER A 182 14.70 -3.22 2.61
N GLU A 183 14.25 -2.60 1.52
CA GLU A 183 13.04 -1.76 1.54
C GLU A 183 11.80 -2.53 2.01
N THR A 184 11.82 -3.87 1.96
CA THR A 184 10.76 -4.75 2.45
C THR A 184 10.74 -4.91 3.98
N ASP A 185 11.89 -4.86 4.64
CA ASP A 185 12.02 -5.07 6.09
C ASP A 185 11.57 -3.85 6.91
N ILE A 186 11.62 -2.66 6.31
CA ILE A 186 11.43 -1.38 7.00
C ILE A 186 9.95 -0.99 7.13
N LYS A 187 9.06 -1.48 6.25
CA LYS A 187 7.71 -0.88 6.13
C LYS A 187 6.73 -1.21 7.26
N PRO A 188 6.56 -2.47 7.71
CA PRO A 188 5.67 -2.73 8.85
C PRO A 188 6.09 -1.98 10.12
N PRO A 189 7.38 -1.90 10.48
CA PRO A 189 7.87 -0.99 11.53
C PRO A 189 7.55 0.48 11.25
N ALA A 190 7.87 1.01 10.06
CA ALA A 190 7.62 2.40 9.72
C ALA A 190 6.13 2.78 9.79
N ALA A 191 5.25 1.89 9.33
CA ALA A 191 3.80 2.07 9.44
C ALA A 191 3.37 2.17 10.91
N LEU A 192 3.93 1.33 11.78
CA LEU A 192 3.65 1.39 13.21
C LEU A 192 4.18 2.69 13.84
N ASP A 193 5.38 3.14 13.47
CA ASP A 193 6.01 4.38 13.97
C ASP A 193 5.18 5.62 13.61
N VAL A 194 4.72 5.73 12.36
CA VAL A 194 3.83 6.82 11.93
C VAL A 194 2.51 6.76 12.69
N LEU A 195 1.91 5.58 12.84
CA LEU A 195 0.69 5.42 13.63
C LEU A 195 0.91 5.82 15.10
N ALA A 196 2.09 5.53 15.66
CA ALA A 196 2.43 5.85 17.05
C ALA A 196 2.54 7.36 17.25
N THR A 197 3.25 8.03 16.33
CA THR A 197 3.39 9.48 16.29
C THR A 197 2.03 10.17 16.16
N VAL A 198 1.15 9.64 15.30
CA VAL A 198 -0.15 10.25 14.99
C VAL A 198 -1.20 10.00 16.09
N PHE A 199 -1.26 8.80 16.67
CA PHE A 199 -2.35 8.40 17.58
C PHE A 199 -1.94 8.32 19.06
N GLY A 200 -0.63 8.39 19.37
CA GLY A 200 -0.08 8.48 20.72
C GLY A 200 -0.69 7.49 21.71
N ASN A 201 -1.32 8.00 22.77
CA ASN A 201 -1.94 7.19 23.83
C ASN A 201 -2.96 6.16 23.31
N VAL A 202 -3.69 6.47 22.24
CA VAL A 202 -4.67 5.52 21.67
C VAL A 202 -3.95 4.29 21.13
N LEU A 203 -2.81 4.49 20.46
CA LEU A 203 -2.01 3.37 19.97
C LEU A 203 -1.35 2.60 21.11
N LEU A 204 -0.81 3.31 22.10
CA LEU A 204 -0.21 2.70 23.28
C LEU A 204 -1.19 1.75 23.99
N GLU A 205 -2.44 2.17 24.20
CA GLU A 205 -3.47 1.33 24.81
C GLU A 205 -3.73 0.04 24.02
N ILE A 206 -3.67 0.11 22.68
CA ILE A 206 -3.82 -1.05 21.79
C ILE A 206 -2.59 -1.97 21.86
N LEU A 207 -1.38 -1.40 21.98
CA LEU A 207 -0.12 -2.14 22.02
C LEU A 207 0.18 -2.78 23.37
N LEU A 208 -0.28 -2.21 24.48
CA LEU A 208 0.04 -2.67 25.84
C LEU A 208 -0.20 -4.18 26.07
N PRO A 209 -1.35 -4.78 25.65
CA PRO A 209 -1.56 -6.22 25.77
C PRO A 209 -0.52 -7.04 24.99
N PHE A 210 -0.19 -6.61 23.77
CA PHE A 210 0.77 -7.28 22.91
C PHE A 210 2.20 -7.20 23.46
N LEU A 211 2.65 -6.01 23.88
CA LEU A 211 3.97 -5.80 24.46
C LEU A 211 4.20 -6.66 25.70
N ARG A 212 3.17 -6.83 26.55
CA ARG A 212 3.23 -7.69 27.75
C ARG A 212 3.44 -9.16 27.40
N GLU A 213 2.95 -9.62 26.27
CA GLU A 213 3.13 -11.00 25.81
C GLU A 213 4.50 -11.17 25.11
N GLN A 214 4.81 -10.29 24.17
CA GLN A 214 5.99 -10.41 23.32
C GLN A 214 7.31 -10.21 24.07
N LEU A 215 7.41 -9.21 24.95
CA LEU A 215 8.66 -8.89 25.66
C LEU A 215 9.14 -10.03 26.57
N PHE A 216 8.24 -10.93 26.97
CA PHE A 216 8.53 -12.07 27.83
C PHE A 216 8.43 -13.41 27.10
N HIS A 217 8.30 -13.40 25.77
CA HIS A 217 8.17 -14.60 24.96
C HIS A 217 9.46 -15.45 25.00
N GLN A 218 9.33 -16.78 24.87
CA GLN A 218 10.47 -17.72 24.94
C GLN A 218 11.36 -17.62 23.70
N GLU A 219 10.74 -17.38 22.54
CA GLU A 219 11.44 -17.18 21.27
C GLU A 219 11.94 -15.74 21.11
N TRP A 220 13.14 -15.58 20.57
CA TRP A 220 13.81 -14.28 20.47
C TRP A 220 13.16 -13.32 19.48
N LYS A 221 12.72 -13.81 18.30
CA LYS A 221 12.03 -13.03 17.26
C LYS A 221 10.79 -12.28 17.77
N HIS A 222 10.07 -12.94 18.67
CA HIS A 222 8.91 -12.37 19.35
C HIS A 222 9.31 -11.25 20.32
N ARG A 223 10.37 -11.45 21.11
CA ARG A 223 10.89 -10.40 21.99
C ARG A 223 11.38 -9.18 21.23
N GLU A 224 12.08 -9.41 20.12
CA GLU A 224 12.57 -8.34 19.26
C GLU A 224 11.45 -7.53 18.62
N CYS A 225 10.42 -8.17 18.07
CA CYS A 225 9.21 -7.49 17.63
C CYS A 225 8.61 -6.61 18.74
N GLY A 226 8.57 -7.12 19.98
CA GLY A 226 8.16 -6.34 21.15
C GLY A 226 9.07 -5.14 21.46
N ILE A 227 10.38 -5.24 21.25
CA ILE A 227 11.34 -4.15 21.43
C ILE A 227 11.14 -3.09 20.36
N LEU A 228 11.02 -3.48 19.09
CA LEU A 228 10.76 -2.58 17.96
C LEU A 228 9.44 -1.82 18.17
N ALA A 229 8.36 -2.54 18.50
CA ALA A 229 7.06 -1.93 18.77
C ALA A 229 7.07 -1.00 20.00
N LEU A 230 7.93 -1.26 21.00
CA LEU A 230 8.12 -0.34 22.12
C LEU A 230 8.89 0.92 21.69
N GLY A 231 9.90 0.77 20.82
CA GLY A 231 10.63 1.88 20.21
C GLY A 231 9.68 2.84 19.49
N ALA A 232 8.80 2.30 18.65
CA ALA A 232 7.80 3.03 17.89
C ALA A 232 6.96 4.01 18.73
N VAL A 233 6.56 3.62 19.94
CA VAL A 233 5.73 4.44 20.85
C VAL A 233 6.51 5.26 21.86
N SER A 234 7.84 5.17 21.86
CA SER A 234 8.70 5.90 22.79
C SER A 234 9.15 7.26 22.24
N GLU A 235 8.92 7.53 20.96
CA GLU A 235 9.17 8.82 20.27
C GLU A 235 8.01 9.81 20.45
#